data_AF-A0A6C0EXM9-F1
#
_entry.id   AF-A0A6C0EXM9-F1
#
_cell.length_a   1.000
_cell.length_b   1.000
_cell.length_c   1.000
_cell.angle_alpha   90.00
_cell.angle_beta   90.00
_cell.angle_gamma   90.00
#
_symmetry.space_group_name_H-M   'P 1'
#
loop_
_entity.id
_entity.type
_entity.pdbx_description
1 polymer ?
#
loop_
_entity_poly.entity_id
_entity_poly.type
_entity_poly.pdbx_seq_one_letter_code
_entity_poly.pdbx_strand_id
1 'polypeptide(L)'
;MTKATNIGPLSIVSYFSFTLIFFIIKGKIMPGGGITWIIIFFFITGFIQFMNNLYLTSKPEMCGEYNIPNAFFATLIPWTFIFGLTCAFLILMPGWLRVFSNTFGNSIAEMAGLKEVAYSVLGTKNANEQNFETRKIIELIYTDPTTIINEVDINDYDSSIHRWPSLEKILTFVNSPTKMGTPNPSISNLHKLLSIKEDVGYFVWFLLIGGISILVSTNTLLISKCTSSI
;
A
#
# COMPACT_ATOMS: atom_id res chain seq x y z
N MET A 1 -19.02 -13.89 -37.85
CA MET A 1 -17.81 -13.58 -37.06
C MET A 1 -18.23 -12.71 -35.88
N THR A 2 -18.56 -13.33 -34.76
CA THR A 2 -18.86 -12.63 -33.50
C THR A 2 -17.57 -11.96 -33.03
N LYS A 3 -17.59 -10.64 -32.84
CA LYS A 3 -16.52 -9.92 -32.14
C LYS A 3 -16.36 -10.61 -30.78
N ALA A 4 -15.20 -11.18 -30.50
CA ALA A 4 -14.83 -11.56 -29.15
C ALA A 4 -15.00 -10.31 -28.28
N THR A 5 -16.03 -10.30 -27.45
CA THR A 5 -16.24 -9.23 -26.49
C THR A 5 -15.10 -9.34 -25.48
N ASN A 6 -14.35 -8.26 -25.29
CA ASN A 6 -13.27 -8.17 -24.32
C ASN A 6 -13.86 -8.09 -22.90
N ILE A 7 -14.41 -9.21 -22.41
CA ILE A 7 -15.14 -9.32 -21.15
C ILE A 7 -14.20 -9.19 -19.94
N GLY A 8 -13.07 -9.89 -19.93
CA GLY A 8 -12.06 -9.82 -18.86
C GLY A 8 -11.36 -8.44 -18.72
N PRO A 9 -11.00 -7.77 -19.82
CA PRO A 9 -10.37 -6.44 -19.76
C PRO A 9 -11.21 -5.36 -19.07
N LEU A 10 -12.55 -5.41 -19.12
CA LEU A 10 -13.40 -4.35 -18.55
C LEU A 10 -13.32 -4.31 -17.00
N SER A 11 -13.41 -5.47 -16.34
CA SER A 11 -13.34 -5.56 -14.88
C SER A 11 -11.96 -5.15 -14.34
N ILE A 12 -10.89 -5.54 -15.06
CA ILE A 12 -9.52 -5.16 -14.71
C ILE A 12 -9.30 -3.65 -14.90
N VAL A 13 -9.71 -3.10 -16.04
CA VAL A 13 -9.55 -1.67 -16.33
C VAL A 13 -10.31 -0.82 -15.33
N SER A 14 -11.59 -1.12 -15.07
CA SER A 14 -12.38 -0.38 -14.08
C SER A 14 -11.76 -0.42 -12.67
N TYR A 15 -11.26 -1.58 -12.25
CA TYR A 15 -10.56 -1.73 -10.97
C TYR A 15 -9.25 -0.95 -10.89
N PHE A 16 -8.38 -1.07 -11.90
CA PHE A 16 -7.08 -0.40 -11.91
C PHE A 16 -7.26 1.12 -12.01
N SER A 17 -8.18 1.60 -12.84
CA SER A 17 -8.52 3.02 -12.92
C SER A 17 -9.04 3.55 -11.58
N PHE A 18 -9.97 2.85 -10.93
CA PHE A 18 -10.45 3.25 -9.61
C PHE A 18 -9.31 3.25 -8.58
N THR A 19 -8.49 2.20 -8.55
CA THR A 19 -7.37 2.07 -7.61
C THR A 19 -6.38 3.22 -7.76
N LEU A 20 -6.01 3.57 -8.99
CA LEU A 20 -5.13 4.71 -9.28
C LEU A 20 -5.75 6.02 -8.77
N ILE A 21 -7.01 6.29 -9.12
CA ILE A 21 -7.70 7.52 -8.71
C ILE A 21 -7.82 7.60 -7.19
N PHE A 22 -8.16 6.49 -6.54
CA PHE A 22 -8.28 6.42 -5.08
C PHE A 22 -6.96 6.80 -4.40
N PHE A 23 -5.82 6.22 -4.81
CA PHE A 23 -4.53 6.51 -4.18
C PHE A 23 -4.04 7.94 -4.44
N ILE A 24 -4.38 8.55 -5.59
CA ILE A 24 -4.10 9.98 -5.86
C ILE A 24 -4.91 10.89 -4.92
N ILE A 25 -6.17 10.54 -4.67
CA ILE A 25 -7.10 11.38 -3.89
C ILE A 25 -6.96 11.14 -2.38
N LYS A 26 -6.60 9.92 -1.95
CA LYS A 26 -6.60 9.53 -0.52
C LYS A 26 -5.73 10.47 0.32
N GLY A 27 -4.57 10.86 -0.19
CA GLY A 27 -3.63 11.75 0.51
C GLY A 27 -4.21 13.14 0.80
N LYS A 28 -5.26 13.56 0.09
CA LYS A 28 -5.96 14.84 0.31
C LYS A 28 -7.18 14.71 1.23
N ILE A 29 -7.94 13.62 1.08
CA ILE A 29 -9.23 13.44 1.77
C ILE A 29 -9.09 12.72 3.11
N MET A 30 -8.13 11.80 3.22
CA MET A 30 -7.92 10.96 4.38
C MET A 30 -6.46 11.08 4.86
N PRO A 31 -6.07 12.25 5.41
CA PRO A 31 -4.73 12.46 5.95
C PRO A 31 -4.48 11.69 7.25
N GLY A 32 -5.51 11.06 7.83
CA GLY A 32 -5.40 10.23 9.03
C GLY A 32 -4.81 8.85 8.72
N GLY A 33 -3.84 8.42 9.53
CA GLY A 33 -3.31 7.06 9.52
C GLY A 33 -4.33 6.02 10.01
N GLY A 34 -3.97 4.74 9.90
CA GLY A 34 -4.79 3.61 10.36
C GLY A 34 -5.50 2.85 9.25
N ILE A 35 -6.43 1.96 9.63
CA ILE A 35 -7.02 0.94 8.73
C ILE A 35 -8.33 1.38 8.05
N THR A 36 -8.91 2.52 8.44
CA THR A 36 -10.22 2.96 7.98
C THR A 36 -10.30 3.10 6.46
N TRP A 37 -9.26 3.64 5.83
CA TRP A 37 -9.22 3.80 4.37
C TRP A 37 -9.17 2.44 3.65
N ILE A 38 -8.54 1.42 4.25
CA ILE A 38 -8.49 0.05 3.72
C ILE A 38 -9.89 -0.55 3.73
N ILE A 39 -10.63 -0.36 4.84
CA ILE A 39 -12.01 -0.84 4.98
C ILE A 39 -12.92 -0.18 3.93
N ILE A 40 -12.82 1.15 3.78
CA ILE A 40 -13.59 1.90 2.77
C ILE A 40 -13.24 1.40 1.37
N PHE A 41 -11.96 1.25 1.07
CA PHE A 41 -11.50 0.73 -0.22
C PHE A 41 -12.09 -0.65 -0.50
N PHE A 42 -12.02 -1.57 0.46
CA PHE A 42 -12.53 -2.94 0.37
C PHE A 42 -14.00 -2.98 -0.02
N PHE A 43 -14.86 -2.19 0.65
CA PHE A 43 -16.29 -2.19 0.37
C PHE A 43 -16.62 -1.54 -0.98
N ILE A 44 -15.99 -0.41 -1.32
CA ILE A 44 -16.26 0.29 -2.59
C ILE A 44 -15.83 -0.59 -3.76
N THR A 45 -14.62 -1.15 -3.72
CA THR A 45 -14.12 -1.98 -4.81
C THR A 45 -14.83 -3.32 -4.88
N GLY A 46 -15.22 -3.91 -3.74
CA GLY A 46 -16.10 -5.08 -3.71
C GLY A 46 -17.45 -4.82 -4.39
N PHE A 47 -18.05 -3.66 -4.14
CA PHE A 47 -19.29 -3.24 -4.82
C PHE A 47 -19.10 -3.02 -6.33
N ILE A 48 -18.00 -2.38 -6.74
CA ILE A 48 -17.64 -2.23 -8.16
C ILE A 48 -17.48 -3.61 -8.81
N GLN A 49 -16.80 -4.55 -8.15
CA GLN A 49 -16.63 -5.92 -8.67
C GLN A 49 -17.94 -6.70 -8.75
N PHE A 50 -18.84 -6.50 -7.79
CA PHE A 50 -20.18 -7.08 -7.86
C PHE A 50 -20.96 -6.57 -9.07
N MET A 51 -20.94 -5.25 -9.31
CA MET A 51 -21.60 -4.66 -10.47
C MET A 51 -20.99 -5.13 -11.79
N ASN A 52 -19.66 -5.23 -11.86
CA ASN A 52 -18.98 -5.80 -13.01
C ASN A 52 -19.39 -7.25 -13.26
N ASN A 53 -19.35 -8.11 -12.23
CA ASN A 53 -19.74 -9.51 -12.34
C ASN A 53 -21.22 -9.68 -12.73
N LEU A 54 -22.11 -8.85 -12.18
CA LEU A 54 -23.52 -8.84 -12.56
C LEU A 54 -23.68 -8.49 -14.04
N TYR A 55 -22.95 -7.47 -14.52
CA TYR A 55 -22.88 -7.17 -15.94
C TYR A 55 -22.30 -8.33 -16.77
N LEU A 56 -21.28 -9.03 -16.28
CA LEU A 56 -20.73 -10.20 -16.98
C LEU A 56 -21.76 -11.33 -17.13
N THR A 57 -22.59 -11.59 -16.12
CA THR A 57 -23.63 -12.62 -16.23
C THR A 57 -24.64 -12.33 -17.35
N SER A 58 -24.96 -11.06 -17.60
CA SER A 58 -25.85 -10.64 -18.70
C SER A 58 -25.33 -10.96 -20.10
N LYS A 59 -24.06 -11.34 -20.23
CA LYS A 59 -23.44 -11.62 -21.52
C LYS A 59 -23.83 -13.01 -22.04
N PRO A 60 -24.14 -13.16 -23.35
CA PRO A 60 -24.48 -14.45 -23.94
C PRO A 60 -23.41 -15.52 -23.75
N GLU A 61 -22.13 -15.13 -23.63
CA GLU A 61 -21.02 -16.06 -23.39
C GLU A 61 -21.04 -16.67 -21.97
N MET A 62 -21.82 -16.10 -21.06
CA MET A 62 -21.97 -16.53 -19.67
C MET A 62 -23.39 -17.07 -19.44
N CYS A 63 -24.31 -16.25 -18.93
CA CYS A 63 -25.70 -16.65 -18.68
C CYS A 63 -26.69 -16.11 -19.73
N GLY A 64 -26.34 -15.03 -20.44
CA GLY A 64 -27.25 -14.29 -21.31
C GLY A 64 -28.30 -13.44 -20.56
N GLU A 65 -28.29 -13.47 -19.23
CA GLU A 65 -29.23 -12.77 -18.36
C GLU A 65 -28.56 -12.37 -17.04
N TYR A 66 -29.11 -11.38 -16.35
CA TYR A 66 -28.60 -10.99 -15.04
C TYR A 66 -28.83 -12.11 -14.02
N ASN A 67 -27.76 -12.75 -13.57
CA ASN A 67 -27.80 -13.80 -12.56
C ASN A 67 -27.14 -13.32 -11.26
N ILE A 68 -27.97 -12.79 -10.35
CA ILE A 68 -27.51 -12.22 -9.08
C ILE A 68 -26.78 -13.27 -8.21
N PRO A 69 -27.29 -14.51 -8.02
CA PRO A 69 -26.60 -15.51 -7.21
C PRO A 69 -25.18 -15.80 -7.70
N ASN A 70 -25.00 -16.05 -9.00
CA ASN A 70 -23.70 -16.37 -9.57
C ASN A 70 -22.75 -15.17 -9.48
N ALA A 71 -23.23 -13.96 -9.78
CA ALA A 71 -22.43 -12.74 -9.65
C ALA A 71 -21.97 -12.52 -8.20
N PHE A 72 -22.87 -12.72 -7.23
CA PHE A 72 -22.57 -12.55 -5.81
C PHE A 72 -21.51 -13.53 -5.32
N PHE A 73 -21.65 -14.83 -5.62
CA PHE A 73 -20.65 -15.83 -5.20
C PHE A 73 -19.29 -15.63 -5.88
N ALA A 74 -19.30 -15.30 -7.18
CA ALA A 74 -18.08 -15.01 -7.92
C ALA A 74 -17.36 -13.76 -7.41
N THR A 75 -18.07 -12.79 -6.82
CA THR A 75 -17.44 -11.64 -6.15
C THR A 75 -17.02 -11.99 -4.71
N LEU A 76 -17.95 -12.45 -3.89
CA LEU A 76 -17.77 -12.53 -2.44
C LEU A 76 -16.61 -13.44 -2.06
N ILE A 77 -16.49 -14.59 -2.70
CA ILE A 77 -15.48 -15.60 -2.34
C ILE A 77 -14.07 -15.09 -2.66
N PRO A 78 -13.72 -14.73 -3.91
CA PRO A 78 -12.39 -14.19 -4.20
C PRO A 78 -12.12 -12.88 -3.44
N TRP A 79 -13.10 -11.99 -3.34
CA TRP A 79 -12.90 -10.70 -2.71
C TRP A 79 -12.62 -10.83 -1.20
N THR A 80 -13.36 -11.69 -0.49
CA THR A 80 -13.17 -11.85 0.95
C THR A 80 -11.90 -12.66 1.26
N PHE A 81 -11.73 -13.82 0.60
CA PHE A 81 -10.67 -14.77 0.97
C PHE A 81 -9.32 -14.47 0.33
N ILE A 82 -9.28 -13.82 -0.84
CA ILE A 82 -8.02 -13.46 -1.50
C ILE A 82 -7.67 -12.02 -1.12
N PHE A 83 -8.52 -11.06 -1.47
CA PHE A 83 -8.24 -9.65 -1.21
C PHE A 83 -8.30 -9.31 0.28
N GLY A 84 -9.40 -9.63 0.96
CA GLY A 84 -9.61 -9.33 2.37
C GLY A 84 -8.57 -9.96 3.30
N LEU A 85 -8.25 -11.24 3.10
CA LEU A 85 -7.20 -11.92 3.87
C LEU A 85 -5.82 -11.28 3.64
N THR A 86 -5.51 -10.89 2.41
CA THR A 86 -4.25 -10.20 2.11
C THR A 86 -4.21 -8.83 2.78
N CYS A 87 -5.30 -8.06 2.79
CA CYS A 87 -5.37 -6.82 3.56
C CYS A 87 -5.09 -7.06 5.06
N ALA A 88 -5.66 -8.12 5.64
CA ALA A 88 -5.38 -8.49 7.03
C ALA A 88 -3.89 -8.82 7.24
N PHE A 89 -3.25 -9.55 6.33
CA PHE A 89 -1.81 -9.80 6.39
C PHE A 89 -0.97 -8.52 6.31
N LEU A 90 -1.32 -7.57 5.44
CA LEU A 90 -0.59 -6.31 5.33
C LEU A 90 -0.68 -5.47 6.60
N ILE A 91 -1.82 -5.51 7.30
CA ILE A 91 -2.03 -4.80 8.56
C ILE A 91 -1.30 -5.49 9.73
N LEU A 92 -1.41 -6.82 9.84
CA LEU A 92 -0.88 -7.57 10.98
C LEU A 92 0.62 -7.87 10.85
N MET A 93 1.13 -7.96 9.62
CA MET A 93 2.50 -8.32 9.31
C MET A 93 3.15 -7.24 8.42
N PRO A 94 3.65 -6.14 9.00
CA PRO A 94 4.23 -5.03 8.22
C PRO A 94 5.44 -5.45 7.37
N GLY A 95 6.07 -6.59 7.67
CA GLY A 95 7.10 -7.19 6.82
C GLY A 95 6.63 -7.49 5.38
N TRP A 96 5.35 -7.83 5.18
CA TRP A 96 4.80 -8.08 3.84
C TRP A 96 4.63 -6.78 3.04
N LEU A 97 4.15 -5.72 3.69
CA LEU A 97 4.08 -4.39 3.07
C LEU A 97 5.47 -3.89 2.67
N ARG A 98 6.48 -4.13 3.52
CA ARG A 98 7.88 -3.71 3.29
C ARG A 98 8.47 -4.24 2.00
N VAL A 99 8.04 -5.40 1.47
CA VAL A 99 8.55 -5.93 0.20
C VAL A 99 8.35 -4.93 -0.95
N PHE A 100 7.13 -4.42 -1.14
CA PHE A 100 6.87 -3.43 -2.20
C PHE A 100 7.16 -2.00 -1.78
N SER A 101 7.01 -1.68 -0.49
CA SER A 101 7.34 -0.35 0.01
C SER A 101 8.85 -0.05 -0.10
N ASN A 102 9.72 -1.01 0.21
CA ASN A 102 11.17 -0.82 0.10
C ASN A 102 11.67 -0.88 -1.35
N THR A 103 10.97 -1.58 -2.25
CA THR A 103 11.35 -1.61 -3.67
C THR A 103 10.75 -0.43 -4.43
N PHE A 104 9.42 -0.38 -4.59
CA PHE A 104 8.76 0.65 -5.40
C PHE A 104 8.57 1.95 -4.63
N GLY A 105 8.18 1.85 -3.35
CA GLY A 105 7.96 3.03 -2.52
C GLY A 105 9.23 3.82 -2.28
N ASN A 106 10.35 3.15 -2.03
CA ASN A 106 11.63 3.81 -1.79
C ASN A 106 12.13 4.51 -3.05
N SER A 107 11.97 3.92 -4.25
CA SER A 107 12.29 4.62 -5.50
C SER A 107 11.50 5.92 -5.68
N ILE A 108 10.20 5.92 -5.36
CA ILE A 108 9.37 7.13 -5.45
C ILE A 108 9.76 8.15 -4.36
N ALA A 109 10.02 7.69 -3.13
CA ALA A 109 10.42 8.55 -2.03
C ALA A 109 11.81 9.19 -2.27
N GLU A 110 12.76 8.44 -2.83
CA GLU A 110 14.07 8.96 -3.25
C GLU A 110 13.94 10.01 -4.35
N MET A 111 13.10 9.77 -5.37
CA MET A 111 12.79 10.78 -6.39
C MET A 111 12.15 12.04 -5.79
N ALA A 112 11.46 11.92 -4.65
CA ALA A 112 10.86 13.01 -3.90
C ALA A 112 11.81 13.65 -2.86
N GLY A 113 13.08 13.23 -2.79
CA GLY A 113 14.10 13.84 -1.94
C GLY A 113 14.31 13.18 -0.57
N LEU A 114 13.95 11.90 -0.41
CA LEU A 114 14.12 11.17 0.85
C LEU A 114 15.56 11.18 1.33
N LYS A 115 16.54 11.06 0.43
CA LYS A 115 17.95 10.99 0.78
C LYS A 115 18.44 12.29 1.43
N GLU A 116 18.08 13.43 0.85
CA GLU A 116 18.44 14.76 1.34
C GLU A 116 17.79 15.05 2.69
N VAL A 117 16.50 14.69 2.84
CA VAL A 117 15.79 14.84 4.12
C VAL A 117 16.40 13.93 5.18
N ALA A 118 16.72 12.68 4.84
CA ALA A 118 17.39 11.72 5.70
C ALA A 118 18.74 12.25 6.23
N TYR A 119 19.58 12.81 5.34
CA TYR A 119 20.81 13.48 5.74
C TYR A 119 20.57 14.64 6.70
N SER A 120 19.56 15.48 6.42
CA SER A 120 19.24 16.62 7.28
C SER A 120 18.78 16.19 8.68
N VAL A 121 18.12 15.03 8.80
CA VAL A 121 17.65 14.47 10.07
C VAL A 121 18.78 13.82 10.84
N LEU A 122 19.69 13.07 10.20
CA LEU A 122 20.84 12.48 10.89
C LEU A 122 21.90 13.51 11.27
N GLY A 123 21.97 14.63 10.55
CA GLY A 123 22.91 15.72 10.83
C GLY A 123 24.36 15.36 10.46
N THR A 124 25.34 15.98 11.12
CA THR A 124 26.76 15.73 10.88
C THR A 124 27.27 14.54 11.70
N LYS A 125 28.12 13.70 11.10
CA LYS A 125 28.80 12.58 11.78
C LYS A 125 29.61 13.09 12.97
N ASN A 126 29.28 12.62 14.17
CA ASN A 126 30.11 12.84 15.35
C ASN A 126 31.27 11.81 15.36
N ALA A 127 32.49 12.28 15.09
CA ALA A 127 33.69 11.44 14.95
C ALA A 127 34.30 10.94 16.28
N ASN A 128 33.67 11.24 17.41
CA ASN A 128 34.25 11.01 18.75
C ASN A 128 33.98 9.61 19.33
N GLU A 129 33.33 8.72 18.57
CA GLU A 129 33.06 7.35 19.00
C GLU A 129 34.37 6.57 19.14
N GLN A 130 34.66 6.02 20.32
CA GLN A 130 35.96 5.38 20.59
C GLN A 130 35.98 3.93 20.10
N ASN A 131 34.83 3.26 20.08
CA ASN A 131 34.73 1.90 19.60
C ASN A 131 34.86 1.84 18.07
N PHE A 132 35.85 1.08 17.58
CA PHE A 132 36.13 0.94 16.15
C PHE A 132 34.96 0.32 15.37
N GLU A 133 34.31 -0.73 15.92
CA GLU A 133 33.19 -1.39 15.27
C GLU A 133 31.97 -0.46 15.19
N THR A 134 31.67 0.27 16.27
CA THR A 134 30.59 1.26 16.28
C THR A 134 30.85 2.38 15.28
N ARG A 135 32.10 2.88 15.19
CA ARG A 135 32.48 3.88 14.18
C ARG A 135 32.24 3.40 12.75
N LYS A 136 32.58 2.14 12.45
CA LYS A 136 32.38 1.55 11.13
C LYS A 136 30.90 1.44 10.77
N ILE A 137 30.06 1.04 11.73
CA ILE A 137 28.60 0.99 11.56
C ILE A 137 28.02 2.39 11.32
N ILE A 138 28.44 3.38 12.12
CA ILE A 138 28.01 4.77 11.96
C ILE A 138 28.41 5.29 10.58
N GLU A 139 29.63 5.01 10.12
CA GLU A 139 30.09 5.43 8.79
C GLU A 139 29.28 4.80 7.66
N LEU A 140 28.92 3.52 7.79
CA LEU A 140 28.03 2.86 6.85
C LEU A 140 26.65 3.53 6.81
N ILE A 141 26.10 3.90 7.97
CA ILE A 141 24.82 4.62 8.07
C ILE A 141 24.89 6.00 7.40
N TYR A 142 25.98 6.75 7.57
CA TYR A 142 26.14 8.04 6.90
C TYR A 142 26.42 7.89 5.40
N THR A 143 26.89 6.73 4.93
CA THR A 143 27.06 6.46 3.49
C THR A 143 25.71 6.28 2.81
N ASP A 144 24.77 5.58 3.45
CA ASP A 144 23.39 5.46 2.98
C ASP A 144 22.38 5.58 4.14
N PRO A 145 21.90 6.80 4.43
CA PRO A 145 21.02 7.06 5.56
C PRO A 145 19.60 6.52 5.33
N THR A 146 19.23 6.24 4.07
CA THR A 146 17.89 5.74 3.73
C THR A 146 17.69 4.33 4.27
N THR A 147 18.75 3.50 4.29
CA THR A 147 18.70 2.13 4.79
C THR A 147 18.22 2.06 6.24
N ILE A 148 18.78 2.89 7.14
CA ILE A 148 18.38 2.85 8.56
C ILE A 148 17.04 3.53 8.80
N ILE A 149 16.76 4.62 8.08
CA ILE A 149 15.52 5.38 8.20
C ILE A 149 14.32 4.58 7.69
N ASN A 150 14.55 3.64 6.77
CA ASN A 150 13.52 2.72 6.27
C ASN A 150 13.04 1.69 7.30
N GLU A 151 13.75 1.53 8.42
CA GLU A 151 13.38 0.64 9.53
C GLU A 151 12.64 1.38 10.66
N VAL A 152 12.42 2.68 10.51
CA VAL A 152 11.64 3.49 11.45
C VAL A 152 10.16 3.08 11.35
N ASP A 153 9.52 2.83 12.49
CA ASP A 153 8.07 2.58 12.54
C ASP A 153 7.34 3.89 12.30
N ILE A 154 6.50 4.00 11.27
CA ILE A 154 5.79 5.25 10.99
C ILE A 154 4.66 5.54 11.98
N ASN A 155 4.14 4.50 12.64
CA ASN A 155 2.91 4.60 13.43
C ASN A 155 3.15 5.12 14.85
N ASP A 156 4.40 5.16 15.33
CA ASP A 156 4.76 5.70 16.64
C ASP A 156 5.12 7.20 16.60
N TYR A 157 4.94 7.87 15.45
CA TYR A 157 5.07 9.32 15.36
C TYR A 157 3.85 10.03 15.96
N ASP A 158 4.09 10.81 17.01
CA ASP A 158 3.10 11.70 17.61
C ASP A 158 3.36 13.14 17.19
N SER A 159 2.51 13.64 16.30
CA SER A 159 2.58 15.01 15.79
C SER A 159 2.22 16.08 16.83
N SER A 160 1.46 15.72 17.87
CA SER A 160 1.03 16.68 18.90
C SER A 160 2.20 17.10 19.81
N ILE A 161 3.06 16.15 20.16
CA ILE A 161 4.25 16.37 20.98
C ILE A 161 5.55 16.32 20.18
N HIS A 162 5.47 16.21 18.84
CA HIS A 162 6.61 16.15 17.92
C HIS A 162 7.64 15.09 18.34
N ARG A 163 7.14 13.90 18.71
CA ARG A 163 7.97 12.81 19.24
C ARG A 163 7.85 11.59 18.35
N TRP A 164 8.97 10.93 18.14
CA TRP A 164 9.05 9.72 17.34
C TRP A 164 10.01 8.71 17.99
N PRO A 165 9.52 7.81 18.85
CA PRO A 165 10.38 6.94 19.67
C PRO A 165 11.32 6.04 18.85
N SER A 166 10.84 5.46 17.75
CA SER A 166 11.66 4.61 16.86
C SER A 166 12.80 5.39 16.21
N LEU A 167 12.54 6.61 15.72
CA LEU A 167 13.57 7.50 15.17
C LEU A 167 14.50 8.05 16.27
N GLU A 168 13.99 8.38 17.45
CA GLU A 168 14.79 8.86 18.60
C GLU A 168 15.87 7.85 19.02
N LYS A 169 15.56 6.55 18.98
CA LYS A 169 16.54 5.48 19.22
C LYS A 169 17.68 5.46 18.19
N ILE A 170 17.36 5.70 16.92
CA ILE A 170 18.37 5.77 15.85
C ILE A 170 19.23 7.03 16.01
N LEU A 171 18.60 8.17 16.26
CA LEU A 171 19.30 9.45 16.45
C LEU A 171 20.26 9.43 17.64
N THR A 172 19.84 8.82 18.76
CA THR A 172 20.69 8.63 19.94
C THR A 172 21.84 7.65 19.68
N PHE A 173 21.59 6.56 18.94
CA PHE A 173 22.65 5.61 18.54
C PHE A 173 23.74 6.26 17.68
N VAL A 174 23.36 7.14 16.74
CA VAL A 174 24.33 7.83 15.87
C VAL A 174 24.86 9.16 16.45
N ASN A 175 24.48 9.49 17.69
CA ASN A 175 24.81 10.77 18.34
C ASN A 175 24.44 12.00 17.49
N SER A 176 23.27 11.97 16.86
CA SER A 176 22.77 13.07 16.03
C SER A 176 22.48 14.33 16.86
N PRO A 177 22.76 15.54 16.36
CA PRO A 177 22.37 16.78 17.03
C PRO A 177 20.85 17.05 17.00
N THR A 178 20.09 16.29 16.21
CA THR A 178 18.65 16.48 16.04
C THR A 178 17.89 16.13 17.32
N LYS A 179 17.14 17.10 17.85
CA LYS A 179 16.31 16.95 19.06
C LYS A 179 14.86 16.66 18.70
N MET A 180 14.27 15.71 19.41
CA MET A 180 12.82 15.45 19.42
C MET A 180 12.09 16.36 20.41
N GLY A 181 10.78 16.51 20.25
CA GLY A 181 9.94 17.32 21.15
C GLY A 181 9.83 18.80 20.78
N THR A 182 10.56 19.24 19.75
CA THR A 182 10.43 20.58 19.17
C THR A 182 10.02 20.50 17.70
N PRO A 183 9.23 21.45 17.19
CA PRO A 183 8.87 21.48 15.77
C PRO A 183 10.12 21.51 14.88
N ASN A 184 10.30 20.47 14.08
CA ASN A 184 11.40 20.37 13.13
C ASN A 184 10.84 20.04 11.73
N PRO A 185 11.03 20.92 10.73
CA PRO A 185 10.49 20.72 9.39
C PRO A 185 11.06 19.48 8.70
N SER A 186 12.33 19.12 8.98
CA SER A 186 12.95 17.91 8.42
C SER A 186 12.30 16.63 8.94
N ILE A 187 11.92 16.59 10.22
CA ILE A 187 11.22 15.43 10.81
C ILE A 187 9.83 15.28 10.21
N SER A 188 9.10 16.39 10.08
CA SER A 188 7.76 16.37 9.45
C SER A 188 7.82 15.95 7.98
N ASN A 189 8.80 16.46 7.23
CA ASN A 189 9.01 16.08 5.84
C ASN A 189 9.44 14.62 5.71
N LEU A 190 10.27 14.12 6.63
CA LEU A 190 10.66 12.72 6.66
C LEU A 190 9.44 11.82 6.84
N HIS A 191 8.58 12.14 7.81
CA HIS A 191 7.35 11.40 8.05
C HIS A 191 6.44 11.37 6.81
N LYS A 192 6.29 12.50 6.10
CA LYS A 192 5.51 12.55 4.85
C LYS A 192 6.09 11.64 3.76
N LEU A 193 7.40 11.65 3.57
CA LEU A 193 8.06 10.83 2.56
C LEU A 193 7.98 9.33 2.88
N LEU A 194 8.12 8.96 4.16
CA LEU A 194 7.92 7.59 4.61
C LEU A 194 6.45 7.15 4.48
N SER A 195 5.49 8.06 4.67
CA SER A 195 4.07 7.75 4.43
C SER A 195 3.78 7.50 2.95
N ILE A 196 4.35 8.31 2.04
CA ILE A 196 4.25 8.08 0.59
C ILE A 196 4.85 6.72 0.20
N LYS A 197 6.00 6.38 0.79
CA LYS A 197 6.68 5.10 0.56
C LYS A 197 5.79 3.91 0.94
N GLU A 198 5.10 3.95 2.08
CA GLU A 198 4.14 2.90 2.48
C GLU A 198 2.91 2.87 1.56
N ASP A 199 2.39 4.04 1.20
CA ASP A 199 1.23 4.17 0.31
C ASP A 199 1.47 3.53 -1.05
N VAL A 200 2.66 3.72 -1.63
CA VAL A 200 3.07 3.05 -2.86
C VAL A 200 3.14 1.53 -2.66
N GLY A 201 3.64 1.07 -1.52
CA GLY A 201 3.65 -0.36 -1.18
C GLY A 201 2.25 -0.97 -1.18
N TYR A 202 1.29 -0.31 -0.53
CA TYR A 202 -0.12 -0.71 -0.54
C TYR A 202 -0.71 -0.67 -1.94
N PHE A 203 -0.43 0.37 -2.72
CA PHE A 203 -0.90 0.51 -4.09
C PHE A 203 -0.49 -0.68 -4.95
N VAL A 204 0.79 -1.06 -4.93
CA VAL A 204 1.30 -2.20 -5.69
C VAL A 204 0.66 -3.51 -5.22
N TRP A 205 0.54 -3.71 -3.91
CA TRP A 205 -0.16 -4.87 -3.35
C TRP A 205 -1.61 -4.96 -3.82
N PHE A 206 -2.34 -3.84 -3.80
CA PHE A 206 -3.75 -3.80 -4.16
C PHE A 206 -3.97 -4.04 -5.65
N LEU A 207 -3.08 -3.54 -6.52
CA LEU A 207 -3.10 -3.87 -7.94
C LEU A 207 -2.89 -5.38 -8.16
N LEU A 208 -1.88 -5.96 -7.51
CA LEU A 208 -1.56 -7.38 -7.64
C LEU A 208 -2.71 -8.27 -7.17
N ILE A 209 -3.13 -8.10 -5.90
CA ILE A 209 -4.09 -9.01 -5.28
C ILE A 209 -5.52 -8.78 -5.80
N GLY A 210 -5.86 -7.53 -6.14
CA GLY A 210 -7.12 -7.22 -6.81
C GLY A 210 -7.17 -7.80 -8.23
N GLY A 211 -6.08 -7.73 -8.99
CA GLY A 211 -5.96 -8.39 -10.29
C GLY A 211 -6.17 -9.91 -10.20
N ILE A 212 -5.53 -10.56 -9.23
CA ILE A 212 -5.73 -12.01 -8.97
C ILE A 212 -7.19 -12.30 -8.60
N SER A 213 -7.79 -11.50 -7.71
CA SER A 213 -9.17 -11.69 -7.27
C SER A 213 -10.16 -11.58 -8.44
N ILE A 214 -9.96 -10.62 -9.35
CA ILE A 214 -10.77 -10.43 -10.56
C ILE A 214 -10.60 -11.60 -11.53
N LEU A 215 -9.36 -12.09 -11.69
CA LEU A 215 -9.08 -13.24 -12.55
C LEU A 215 -9.80 -14.49 -12.04
N VAL A 216 -9.70 -14.79 -10.74
CA VAL A 216 -10.40 -15.92 -10.12
C VAL A 216 -11.91 -15.75 -10.22
N SER A 217 -12.42 -14.56 -9.95
CA SER A 217 -13.85 -14.22 -10.10
C SER A 217 -14.37 -14.49 -11.52
N THR A 218 -13.66 -13.99 -12.53
CA THR A 218 -14.06 -14.14 -13.95
C THR A 218 -14.01 -15.61 -14.37
N ASN A 219 -12.98 -16.35 -13.95
CA ASN A 219 -12.88 -17.78 -14.22
C ASN A 219 -13.98 -18.59 -13.52
N THR A 220 -14.40 -18.17 -12.33
CA THR A 220 -15.51 -18.79 -11.61
C THR A 220 -16.81 -18.63 -12.40
N LEU A 221 -17.07 -17.44 -12.97
CA LEU A 221 -18.25 -17.22 -13.80
C LEU A 221 -18.24 -18.04 -15.10
N LEU A 222 -17.08 -18.14 -15.77
CA LEU A 222 -16.92 -18.94 -16.99
C LEU A 222 -17.24 -20.42 -16.79
N ILE A 223 -16.90 -20.96 -15.62
CA ILE A 223 -17.11 -22.38 -15.28
C ILE A 223 -18.51 -22.61 -14.69
N SER A 224 -19.11 -21.60 -14.08
CA SER A 224 -20.43 -21.71 -13.47
C SER A 224 -21.51 -22.00 -14.52
N LYS A 225 -22.33 -23.03 -14.28
CA LYS A 225 -23.55 -23.24 -15.05
C LYS A 225 -24.61 -22.31 -14.50
N CYS A 226 -25.08 -21.37 -15.30
CA CYS A 226 -26.20 -20.53 -14.91
C CYS A 226 -27.46 -21.40 -14.87
N THR A 227 -28.04 -21.57 -13.67
CA THR A 227 -29.35 -22.19 -13.56
C THR A 227 -30.39 -21.20 -14.06
N SER A 228 -30.83 -21.37 -15.30
CA SER A 228 -32.01 -20.69 -15.82
C SER A 228 -33.18 -21.07 -14.91
N SER A 229 -33.77 -20.09 -14.23
CA SER A 229 -35.07 -20.30 -13.59
C SER A 229 -36.10 -20.50 -14.70
N ILE A 230 -36.55 -21.75 -14.85
CA ILE A 230 -37.73 -22.11 -15.65
C ILE A 230 -38.97 -21.46 -15.04
#